data_AF-A0A349GM85-F1
#
_entry.id   AF-A0A349GM85-F1
#
_cell.length_a   1.000
_cell.length_b   1.000
_cell.length_c   1.000
_cell.angle_alpha   90.00
_cell.angle_beta   90.00
_cell.angle_gamma   90.00
#
_symmetry.space_group_name_H-M   'P 1'
#
loop_
_entity.id
_entity.type
_entity.pdbx_description
1 polymer ?
#
loop_
_entity_poly.entity_id
_entity_poly.type
_entity_poly.pdbx_seq_one_letter_code
_entity_poly.pdbx_strand_id
1 'polypeptide(L)'
;NGEDFDELIAEYNEDPGETPNDDGKYDGYLFTTGEMVEEFETAAFALGIDEISDIVETDYGYHIIKRVDISDKYLEDNIVDIMMTNDTYYQKYSTAVKELIDTVDIQYNDDVYDKINIMSLT
;
A
#
# COMPACT_ATOMS: atom_id res chain seq x y z
N ASN A 1 -22.62 -24.12 -0.89
CA ASN A 1 -21.15 -24.32 -0.81
C ASN A 1 -20.52 -22.99 -1.12
N GLY A 2 -19.59 -22.52 -0.28
CA GLY A 2 -18.81 -21.33 -0.55
C GLY A 2 -17.44 -21.79 -1.03
N GLU A 3 -17.09 -21.47 -2.27
CA GLU A 3 -15.75 -21.66 -2.82
C GLU A 3 -14.77 -20.70 -2.12
N ASP A 4 -13.49 -21.03 -2.12
CA ASP A 4 -12.46 -20.16 -1.53
C ASP A 4 -12.33 -18.89 -2.37
N PHE A 5 -12.30 -17.73 -1.71
CA PHE A 5 -12.30 -16.45 -2.43
C PHE A 5 -11.02 -16.26 -3.25
N ASP A 6 -9.87 -16.76 -2.78
CA ASP A 6 -8.61 -16.66 -3.53
C ASP A 6 -8.64 -17.57 -4.78
N GLU A 7 -9.27 -18.74 -4.69
CA GLU A 7 -9.50 -19.61 -5.86
C GLU A 7 -10.37 -18.90 -6.91
N LEU A 8 -11.41 -18.19 -6.47
CA LEU A 8 -12.26 -17.40 -7.37
C LEU A 8 -11.52 -16.22 -8.00
N ILE A 9 -10.67 -15.51 -7.25
CA ILE A 9 -9.82 -14.46 -7.82
C ILE A 9 -8.90 -15.08 -8.88
N ALA A 10 -8.25 -16.20 -8.59
CA ALA A 10 -7.34 -16.84 -9.54
C ALA A 10 -8.04 -17.31 -10.84
N GLU A 11 -9.33 -17.67 -10.78
CA GLU A 11 -10.10 -18.09 -11.95
C GLU A 11 -10.70 -16.92 -12.75
N TYR A 12 -11.21 -15.90 -12.07
CA TYR A 12 -12.07 -14.88 -12.69
C TYR A 12 -11.49 -13.46 -12.72
N ASN A 13 -10.42 -13.17 -11.97
CA ASN A 13 -9.90 -11.81 -11.89
C ASN A 13 -9.33 -11.34 -13.24
N GLU A 14 -9.81 -10.17 -13.69
CA GLU A 14 -9.33 -9.49 -14.90
C GLU A 14 -8.48 -8.25 -14.59
N ASP A 15 -8.32 -7.90 -13.30
CA ASP A 15 -7.49 -6.78 -12.87
C ASP A 15 -6.00 -7.15 -12.91
N PRO A 16 -5.20 -6.53 -13.81
CA PRO A 16 -3.77 -6.82 -13.92
C PRO A 16 -2.94 -6.29 -12.74
N GLY A 17 -3.51 -5.42 -11.90
CA GLY A 17 -2.84 -4.86 -10.74
C GLY A 17 -2.79 -5.80 -9.54
N GLU A 18 -3.73 -6.74 -9.45
CA GLU A 18 -3.86 -7.65 -8.32
C GLU A 18 -3.14 -8.96 -8.62
N THR A 19 -2.14 -9.30 -7.79
CA THR A 19 -1.33 -10.51 -7.97
C THR A 19 -1.21 -11.24 -6.64
N PRO A 20 -1.16 -12.59 -6.66
CA PRO A 20 -1.03 -13.34 -5.42
C PRO A 20 0.36 -13.13 -4.81
N ASN A 21 0.42 -13.11 -3.49
CA ASN A 21 1.65 -13.11 -2.73
C ASN A 21 2.36 -14.49 -2.80
N ASP A 22 3.51 -14.60 -2.13
CA ASP A 22 4.35 -15.81 -2.14
C ASP A 22 3.62 -17.08 -1.65
N ASP A 23 2.56 -16.93 -0.85
CA ASP A 23 1.74 -18.02 -0.33
C ASP A 23 0.53 -18.34 -1.23
N GLY A 24 0.41 -17.67 -2.38
CA GLY A 24 -0.71 -17.85 -3.31
C GLY A 24 -2.00 -17.17 -2.87
N LYS A 25 -1.91 -16.19 -1.97
CA LYS A 25 -3.05 -15.45 -1.39
C LYS A 25 -3.09 -14.02 -1.91
N TYR A 26 -4.27 -13.41 -1.92
CA TYR A 26 -4.46 -12.05 -2.39
C TYR A 26 -4.59 -11.11 -1.19
N ASP A 27 -3.60 -10.24 -1.01
CA ASP A 27 -3.59 -9.23 0.06
C ASP A 27 -4.47 -8.02 -0.28
N GLY A 28 -4.88 -7.89 -1.55
CA GLY A 28 -5.73 -6.82 -2.03
C GLY A 28 -5.02 -5.46 -2.07
N TYR A 29 -5.84 -4.42 -2.15
CA TYR A 29 -5.36 -3.04 -2.26
C TYR A 29 -5.43 -2.31 -0.91
N LEU A 30 -4.31 -1.70 -0.53
CA LEU A 30 -4.29 -0.71 0.54
C LEU A 30 -4.50 0.69 -0.05
N PHE A 31 -5.56 1.36 0.38
CA PHE A 31 -5.89 2.70 -0.11
C PHE A 31 -6.64 3.52 0.95
N THR A 32 -6.72 4.81 0.71
CA THR A 32 -7.38 5.84 1.51
C THR A 32 -8.35 6.64 0.66
N THR A 33 -9.09 7.55 1.29
CA THR A 33 -10.14 8.34 0.62
C THR A 33 -9.61 9.12 -0.59
N GLY A 34 -10.25 8.93 -1.73
CA GLY A 34 -9.97 9.60 -2.99
C GLY A 34 -8.92 8.91 -3.86
N GLU A 35 -8.44 7.73 -3.49
CA GLU A 35 -7.47 6.95 -4.27
C GLU A 35 -8.14 5.94 -5.21
N MET A 36 -9.39 5.55 -4.94
CA MET A 36 -10.20 4.65 -5.76
C MET A 36 -11.42 5.37 -6.34
N VAL A 37 -12.09 4.76 -7.33
CA VAL A 37 -13.39 5.27 -7.81
C VAL A 37 -14.44 5.21 -6.70
N GLU A 38 -15.34 6.21 -6.69
CA GLU A 38 -16.26 6.47 -5.57
C GLU A 38 -17.12 5.26 -5.22
N GLU A 39 -17.59 4.51 -6.22
CA GLU A 39 -18.44 3.33 -6.03
C GLU A 39 -17.68 2.19 -5.34
N PHE A 40 -16.43 1.95 -5.75
CA PHE A 40 -15.56 0.95 -5.13
C PHE A 40 -15.21 1.34 -3.70
N GLU A 41 -14.77 2.59 -3.50
CA GLU A 41 -14.38 3.11 -2.18
C GLU A 41 -15.54 3.03 -1.18
N THR A 42 -16.73 3.48 -1.59
CA THR A 42 -17.92 3.48 -0.73
C THR A 42 -18.30 2.06 -0.32
N ALA A 43 -18.28 1.11 -1.27
CA ALA A 43 -18.59 -0.28 -0.98
C ALA A 43 -17.53 -0.92 -0.06
N ALA A 44 -16.25 -0.73 -0.36
CA ALA A 44 -15.15 -1.28 0.44
C ALA A 44 -15.16 -0.78 1.88
N PHE A 45 -15.40 0.52 2.11
CA PHE A 45 -15.45 1.09 3.46
C PHE A 45 -16.70 0.69 4.26
N ALA A 46 -17.77 0.28 3.59
CA ALA A 46 -18.97 -0.22 4.26
C ALA A 46 -18.81 -1.63 4.84
N LEU A 47 -17.86 -2.41 4.32
CA LEU A 47 -17.62 -3.80 4.74
C LEU A 47 -16.93 -3.89 6.10
N GLY A 48 -17.34 -4.86 6.92
CA GLY A 48 -16.56 -5.38 8.03
C GLY A 48 -15.42 -6.30 7.57
N ILE A 49 -14.45 -6.58 8.45
CA ILE A 49 -13.39 -7.56 8.16
C ILE A 49 -14.02 -8.92 7.81
N ASP A 50 -13.50 -9.55 6.76
CA ASP A 50 -13.97 -10.78 6.11
C ASP A 50 -15.36 -10.71 5.45
N GLU A 51 -15.99 -9.54 5.44
CA GLU A 51 -17.25 -9.34 4.71
C GLU A 51 -17.01 -9.23 3.21
N ILE A 52 -17.97 -9.75 2.44
CA ILE A 52 -17.98 -9.72 0.98
C ILE A 52 -19.16 -8.86 0.54
N SER A 53 -18.93 -7.95 -0.41
CA SER A 53 -19.95 -7.07 -0.97
C SER A 53 -20.95 -7.81 -1.87
N ASP A 54 -22.08 -7.15 -2.12
CA ASP A 54 -22.85 -7.39 -3.36
C ASP A 54 -22.04 -6.94 -4.59
N ILE A 55 -22.59 -7.09 -5.80
CA ILE A 55 -21.96 -6.63 -7.02
C ILE A 55 -21.87 -5.09 -7.01
N VAL A 56 -20.66 -4.57 -7.23
CA VAL A 56 -20.35 -3.15 -7.36
C VAL A 56 -20.03 -2.84 -8.82
N GLU A 57 -20.79 -1.94 -9.44
CA GLU A 57 -20.54 -1.49 -10.81
C GLU A 57 -19.72 -0.20 -10.79
N THR A 58 -18.72 -0.12 -11.66
CA THR A 58 -17.83 1.04 -11.83
C THR A 58 -17.58 1.26 -13.33
N ASP A 59 -16.89 2.34 -13.69
CA ASP A 59 -16.38 2.55 -15.06
C ASP A 59 -15.38 1.48 -15.53
N TYR A 60 -14.83 0.66 -14.62
CA TYR A 60 -13.90 -0.44 -14.91
C TYR A 60 -14.59 -1.81 -15.01
N GLY A 61 -15.91 -1.88 -14.82
CA GLY A 61 -16.68 -3.13 -14.86
C GLY A 61 -17.31 -3.48 -13.51
N TYR A 62 -17.46 -4.78 -13.26
CA TYR A 62 -18.14 -5.32 -12.07
C TYR A 62 -17.14 -5.88 -11.07
N HIS A 63 -17.34 -5.55 -9.80
CA HIS A 63 -16.48 -5.94 -8.70
C HIS A 63 -17.27 -6.70 -7.65
N ILE A 64 -16.63 -7.71 -7.06
CA ILE A 64 -17.03 -8.33 -5.79
C ILE A 64 -15.87 -8.11 -4.85
N ILE A 65 -16.11 -7.38 -3.76
CA ILE A 65 -15.06 -6.88 -2.88
C ILE A 65 -15.11 -7.68 -1.59
N LYS A 66 -13.97 -8.21 -1.15
CA LYS A 66 -13.79 -8.76 0.20
C LYS A 66 -12.90 -7.81 0.99
N ARG A 67 -13.32 -7.41 2.19
CA ARG A 67 -12.44 -6.67 3.09
C ARG A 67 -11.58 -7.63 3.88
N VAL A 68 -10.28 -7.59 3.65
CA VAL A 68 -9.30 -8.38 4.41
C VAL A 68 -8.65 -7.52 5.50
N ASP A 69 -8.10 -8.18 6.51
CA ASP A 69 -7.23 -7.52 7.47
C ASP A 69 -5.84 -7.31 6.86
N ILE A 70 -5.12 -6.30 7.35
CA ILE A 70 -3.75 -6.05 6.87
C ILE A 70 -2.83 -7.05 7.55
N SER A 71 -2.16 -7.89 6.77
CA SER A 71 -1.24 -8.90 7.33
C SER A 71 0.06 -8.26 7.84
N ASP A 72 0.65 -8.86 8.89
CA ASP A 72 1.96 -8.43 9.40
C ASP A 72 3.03 -8.47 8.31
N LYS A 73 2.99 -9.49 7.45
CA LYS A 73 3.90 -9.63 6.30
C LYS A 73 3.72 -8.49 5.31
N TYR A 74 2.47 -8.14 4.96
CA TYR A 74 2.21 -7.01 4.07
C TYR A 74 2.74 -5.71 4.66
N LEU A 75 2.55 -5.49 5.97
CA LEU A 75 3.13 -4.33 6.65
C LEU A 75 4.66 -4.34 6.59
N GLU A 76 5.31 -5.46 6.92
CA GLU A 76 6.77 -5.56 6.89
C GLU A 76 7.34 -5.30 5.49
N ASP A 77 6.72 -5.85 4.46
CA ASP A 77 7.16 -5.72 3.07
C ASP A 77 6.90 -4.32 2.51
N ASN A 78 5.88 -3.60 3.00
CA ASN A 78 5.45 -2.30 2.45
C ASN A 78 5.58 -1.11 3.43
N ILE A 79 6.22 -1.27 4.60
CA ILE A 79 6.23 -0.25 5.66
C ILE A 79 6.78 1.11 5.18
N VAL A 80 7.78 1.09 4.31
CA VAL A 80 8.37 2.31 3.76
C VAL A 80 7.35 3.02 2.89
N ASP A 81 6.74 2.31 1.94
CA ASP A 81 5.76 2.88 1.02
C ASP A 81 4.54 3.41 1.79
N ILE A 82 4.00 2.64 2.73
CA ILE A 82 2.89 3.06 3.61
C ILE A 82 3.22 4.35 4.39
N MET A 83 4.46 4.48 4.87
CA MET A 83 4.91 5.69 5.56
C MET A 83 5.10 6.87 4.61
N MET A 84 5.49 6.63 3.36
CA MET A 84 5.79 7.67 2.38
C MET A 84 4.57 8.13 1.57
N THR A 85 3.56 7.27 1.36
CA THR A 85 2.32 7.59 0.64
C THR A 85 1.33 8.36 1.49
N ASN A 86 1.37 8.21 2.82
CA ASN A 86 0.60 9.08 3.71
C ASN A 86 1.24 10.47 3.73
N ASP A 87 0.77 11.34 2.84
CA ASP A 87 1.29 12.69 2.63
C ASP A 87 1.36 13.49 3.93
N THR A 88 0.41 13.29 4.85
CA THR A 88 0.42 13.94 6.16
C THR A 88 1.54 13.41 7.07
N TYR A 89 1.77 12.09 7.07
CA TYR A 89 2.84 11.47 7.85
C TYR A 89 4.21 11.79 7.28
N TYR A 90 4.39 11.69 5.95
CA TYR A 90 5.63 12.04 5.28
C TYR A 90 5.99 13.52 5.50
N GLN A 91 5.03 14.43 5.38
CA GLN A 91 5.29 15.86 5.64
C GLN A 91 5.67 16.10 7.10
N LYS A 92 5.00 15.44 8.06
CA LYS A 92 5.35 15.53 9.48
C LYS A 92 6.74 14.98 9.76
N TYR A 93 7.06 13.81 9.21
CA TYR A 93 8.38 13.17 9.34
C TYR A 93 9.47 14.03 8.72
N SER A 94 9.30 14.47 7.46
CA SER A 94 10.21 15.34 6.73
C SER A 94 10.44 16.67 7.47
N THR A 95 9.37 17.28 7.99
CA THR A 95 9.48 18.49 8.82
C THR A 95 10.29 18.23 10.08
N ALA A 96 10.00 17.17 10.83
CA ALA A 96 10.71 16.84 12.06
C ALA A 96 12.19 16.52 11.81
N VAL A 97 12.52 15.80 10.73
CA VAL A 97 13.90 15.51 10.32
C VAL A 97 14.63 16.78 9.92
N LYS A 98 13.98 17.68 9.17
CA LYS A 98 14.55 18.97 8.79
C LYS A 98 14.82 19.86 10.00
N GLU A 99 13.85 19.98 10.91
CA GLU A 99 14.04 20.71 12.17
C GLU A 99 15.20 20.13 12.99
N LEU A 100 15.33 18.80 13.03
CA LEU A 100 16.47 18.18 13.70
C LEU A 100 17.77 18.55 12.99
N ILE A 101 17.88 18.35 11.67
CA ILE A 101 19.06 18.70 10.86
C ILE A 101 19.48 20.15 11.06
N ASP A 102 18.53 21.09 11.10
CA ASP A 102 18.81 22.51 11.30
C ASP A 102 19.34 22.82 12.72
N THR A 103 19.12 21.94 13.70
CA THR A 103 19.58 22.09 15.08
C THR A 103 20.88 21.33 15.40
N VAL A 104 21.26 20.33 14.60
CA VAL A 104 22.52 19.60 14.80
C VAL A 104 23.64 20.23 13.98
N ASP A 105 24.81 20.39 14.60
CA ASP A 105 26.02 20.76 13.86
C ASP A 105 26.52 19.53 13.08
N ILE A 106 26.11 19.43 11.81
CA ILE A 106 26.52 18.34 10.94
C ILE A 106 27.88 18.67 10.35
N GLN A 107 28.90 17.95 10.81
CA GLN A 107 30.25 18.03 10.26
C GLN A 107 30.45 16.94 9.21
N TYR A 108 30.55 17.36 7.96
CA TYR A 108 30.90 16.47 6.86
C TYR A 108 32.41 16.31 6.80
N ASN A 109 32.87 15.09 6.54
CA ASN A 109 34.23 14.85 6.09
C ASN A 109 34.20 14.89 4.56
N ASP A 110 34.45 16.07 3.99
CA ASP A 110 34.34 16.33 2.55
C ASP A 110 35.19 15.35 1.72
N ASP A 111 36.36 14.93 2.24
CA ASP A 111 37.24 13.95 1.58
C ASP A 111 36.62 12.55 1.44
N VAL A 112 35.61 12.23 2.26
CA VAL A 112 34.90 10.94 2.26
C VAL A 112 33.50 11.12 1.66
N TYR A 113 32.80 12.19 2.01
CA TYR A 113 31.41 12.43 1.60
C TYR A 113 31.27 12.54 0.08
N ASP A 114 32.17 13.26 -0.59
CA ASP A 114 32.18 13.38 -2.06
C ASP A 114 32.49 12.04 -2.77
N LYS A 115 33.05 11.07 -2.04
CA LYS A 115 33.33 9.72 -2.55
C LYS A 115 32.20 8.72 -2.29
N ILE A 116 31.23 9.06 -1.44
CA ILE A 116 30.01 8.27 -1.24
C ILE A 116 29.09 8.55 -2.43
N ASN A 117 29.29 7.79 -3.51
CA ASN A 117 28.36 7.76 -4.61
C ASN A 117 27.35 6.63 -4.35
N ILE A 118 26.08 6.96 -4.15
CA ILE A 118 25.01 5.98 -3.93
C ILE A 118 24.91 5.02 -5.14
N MET A 119 25.32 5.45 -6.34
CA MET A 119 25.42 4.60 -7.54
C MET A 119 26.61 3.61 -7.54
N SER A 120 27.45 3.59 -6.49
CA SER A 120 28.55 2.62 -6.34
C SER A 120 28.25 1.48 -5.35
N LEU A 121 27.08 1.52 -4.69
CA LEU A 121 26.63 0.52 -3.72
C LEU A 121 25.68 -0.54 -4.32
N THR A 122 25.38 -0.43 -5.62
CA THR A 122 24.69 -1.42 -6.46
C THR A 122 25.65 -1.87 -7.56
#